data_AF-A0A2K0UKP1-F1
#
_entry.id   AF-A0A2K0UKP1-F1
#
_cell.length_a   1.000
_cell.length_b   1.000
_cell.length_c   1.000
_cell.angle_alpha   90.00
_cell.angle_beta   90.00
_cell.angle_gamma   90.00
#
_symmetry.space_group_name_H-M   'P 1'
#
loop_
_entity.id
_entity.type
_entity.pdbx_description
1 polymer ?
#
loop_
_entity_poly.entity_id
_entity_poly.type
_entity_poly.pdbx_seq_one_letter_code
_entity_poly.pdbx_strand_id
1 'polypeptide(L)' 'MFQLGVLSREGWRKSLSADVDGYAKAEAINAIFIKSLNAAIRDDNPIRAVTRGTATNFGGMTANRMHPSSDD' A
#
# COMPACT_ATOMS: atom_id res chain seq x y z
N MET A 1 12.69 11.18 -21.15
CA MET A 1 11.34 11.18 -20.53
C MET A 1 11.00 9.73 -20.21
N PHE A 2 10.61 9.40 -18.97
CA PHE A 2 10.25 8.01 -18.63
C PHE A 2 8.93 7.63 -19.33
N GLN A 3 8.92 6.46 -19.98
CA GLN A 3 7.92 6.07 -20.98
C GLN A 3 6.46 5.99 -20.46
N LEU A 4 6.24 5.81 -19.16
CA LEU A 4 4.90 5.76 -18.55
C LEU A 4 4.46 7.04 -17.82
N GLY A 5 5.34 8.03 -17.63
CA GLY A 5 4.99 9.28 -16.92
C GLY A 5 4.62 9.13 -15.43
N VAL A 6 4.85 7.96 -14.82
CA VAL A 6 4.46 7.69 -13.43
C VAL A 6 5.46 8.24 -12.40
N LEU A 7 6.74 8.40 -12.76
CA LEU A 7 7.80 8.77 -11.82
C LEU A 7 7.84 10.28 -11.55
N SER A 8 7.99 10.66 -10.28
CA SER A 8 8.27 12.05 -9.90
C SER A 8 9.60 12.49 -10.48
N ARG A 9 9.68 13.74 -10.94
CA ARG A 9 10.91 14.32 -11.50
C ARG A 9 11.98 14.55 -10.45
N GLU A 10 11.57 14.82 -9.22
CA GLU A 10 12.48 15.12 -8.11
C GLU A 10 12.93 13.86 -7.36
N GLY A 11 12.38 12.70 -7.69
CA GLY A 11 12.82 11.44 -7.08
C GLY A 11 12.39 11.26 -5.62
N TRP A 12 11.33 11.94 -5.17
CA TRP A 12 10.66 11.65 -3.89
C TRP A 12 9.12 11.67 -4.03
N ARG A 13 8.39 11.12 -3.05
CA ARG A 13 6.91 11.09 -3.06
C ARG A 13 6.36 12.34 -2.38
N LYS A 14 5.49 13.09 -3.07
CA LYS A 14 4.80 14.28 -2.53
C LYS A 14 3.36 13.97 -2.11
N SER A 15 3.16 12.92 -1.31
CA SER A 15 1.82 12.42 -0.98
C SER A 15 0.91 13.55 -0.46
N LEU A 16 -0.24 13.72 -1.10
CA LEU A 16 -1.28 14.71 -0.76
C LEU A 16 -0.89 16.19 -0.98
N SER A 17 0.25 16.46 -1.62
CA SER A 17 0.64 17.82 -1.99
C SER A 17 -0.08 18.29 -3.25
N ALA A 18 -0.28 19.61 -3.38
CA ALA A 18 -0.85 20.23 -4.57
C ALA A 18 0.05 20.10 -5.82
N ASP A 19 1.35 19.92 -5.62
CA ASP A 19 2.37 19.78 -6.67
C ASP A 19 2.80 18.32 -6.92
N VAL A 20 1.97 17.34 -6.53
CA VAL A 20 2.26 15.92 -6.73
C VAL A 20 2.36 15.57 -8.23
N ASP A 21 3.51 15.02 -8.63
CA ASP A 21 3.83 14.74 -10.05
C ASP A 21 4.16 13.28 -10.33
N GLY A 22 3.98 12.42 -9.33
CA GLY A 22 4.23 10.99 -9.44
C GLY A 22 4.95 10.43 -8.24
N TYR A 23 5.68 9.35 -8.48
CA TYR A 23 6.18 8.50 -7.42
C TYR A 23 7.73 8.25 -7.62
N ALA A 24 8.60 8.31 -6.59
CA ALA A 24 9.98 7.73 -6.52
C ALA A 24 10.17 6.23 -6.16
N LYS A 25 10.89 5.44 -6.99
CA LYS A 25 11.18 4.02 -6.71
C LYS A 25 12.03 3.85 -5.45
N ALA A 26 11.80 2.75 -4.72
CA ALA A 26 12.57 2.37 -3.52
C ALA A 26 12.63 0.84 -3.39
N GLU A 27 13.62 0.35 -2.65
CA GLU A 27 13.83 -1.07 -2.37
C GLU A 27 13.85 -1.30 -0.85
N ALA A 28 13.29 -2.43 -0.39
CA ALA A 28 13.30 -2.85 1.01
C ALA A 28 12.91 -4.34 1.15
N ILE A 29 13.27 -4.97 2.27
CA ILE A 29 12.77 -6.29 2.68
C ILE A 29 12.06 -6.13 4.02
N ASN A 30 10.82 -6.63 4.13
CA ASN A 30 10.03 -6.61 5.35
C ASN A 30 9.30 -7.93 5.52
N ALA A 31 9.18 -8.40 6.77
CA ALA A 31 8.40 -9.58 7.12
C ALA A 31 7.65 -9.31 8.43
N ILE A 32 6.46 -9.89 8.54
CA ILE A 32 5.68 -9.91 9.77
C ILE A 32 5.35 -11.35 10.14
N PHE A 33 5.39 -11.64 11.44
CA PHE A 33 4.98 -12.92 11.97
C PHE A 33 3.56 -12.81 12.51
N ILE A 34 2.66 -13.64 12.01
CA ILE A 34 1.23 -13.59 12.34
C ILE A 34 0.87 -14.86 13.11
N LYS A 35 0.19 -14.68 14.24
CA LYS A 35 -0.46 -15.74 15.02
C LYS A 35 -1.90 -15.35 15.31
N SER A 36 -2.73 -16.33 15.62
CA SER A 36 -4.02 -16.04 16.24
C SER A 36 -3.79 -15.32 17.57
N LEU A 37 -4.64 -14.33 17.87
CA LEU A 37 -4.50 -13.52 19.08
C LEU A 37 -4.48 -14.39 20.35
N ASN A 38 -5.34 -15.41 20.42
CA ASN A 38 -5.40 -16.32 21.56
C ASN A 38 -4.08 -17.11 21.75
N ALA A 39 -3.45 -17.56 20.67
CA ALA A 39 -2.17 -18.26 20.76
C ALA A 39 -1.02 -17.30 21.13
N ALA A 40 -1.05 -16.06 20.62
CA ALA A 40 -0.07 -15.05 20.99
C ALA A 40 -0.16 -14.70 22.48
N ILE A 41 -1.37 -14.55 23.03
CA ILE A 41 -1.59 -14.28 24.47
C ILE A 41 -1.16 -15.49 25.32
N ARG A 42 -1.60 -16.71 24.95
CA ARG A 42 -1.23 -17.94 25.69
C ARG A 42 0.27 -18.13 25.77
N ASP A 43 0.97 -17.84 24.69
CA ASP A 43 2.41 -18.04 24.57
C ASP A 43 3.22 -16.79 25.01
N ASP A 44 2.57 -15.80 25.65
CA ASP A 44 3.14 -14.53 26.13
C ASP A 44 4.00 -13.82 25.08
N ASN A 45 3.50 -13.77 23.84
CA ASN A 45 4.21 -13.13 22.73
C ASN A 45 4.00 -11.61 22.74
N PRO A 46 5.02 -10.81 22.37
CA PRO A 46 4.85 -9.37 22.21
C PRO A 46 3.94 -9.07 21.02
N ILE A 47 2.76 -8.53 21.30
CA ILE A 47 1.76 -8.18 20.29
C ILE A 47 1.92 -6.70 19.90
N ARG A 48 2.31 -6.45 18.64
CA ARG A 48 2.49 -5.09 18.09
C ARG A 48 1.21 -4.49 17.51
N ALA A 49 0.32 -5.34 17.00
CA ALA A 49 -0.96 -4.96 16.41
C ALA A 49 -1.90 -6.17 16.33
N VAL A 50 -3.20 -5.92 16.14
CA VAL A 50 -4.23 -6.95 15.92
C VAL A 50 -4.94 -6.68 14.59
N THR A 51 -4.82 -7.60 13.63
CA THR A 51 -5.59 -7.54 12.38
C THR A 51 -7.03 -7.96 12.62
N ARG A 52 -7.97 -7.02 12.50
CA ARG A 52 -9.41 -7.26 12.76
C ARG A 52 -10.17 -7.82 11.56
N GLY A 53 -9.69 -7.57 10.35
CA GLY A 53 -10.29 -8.02 9.10
C GLY A 53 -9.43 -7.60 7.90
N THR A 54 -9.68 -8.23 6.76
CA THR A 54 -9.01 -7.94 5.48
C THR A 54 -10.02 -8.06 4.35
N ALA A 55 -9.90 -7.24 3.31
CA ALA A 55 -10.76 -7.30 2.13
C ALA A 55 -9.95 -7.12 0.85
N THR A 56 -10.46 -7.65 -0.26
CA THR A 56 -9.90 -7.51 -1.61
C THR A 56 -11.03 -7.33 -2.62
N ASN A 57 -10.88 -6.41 -3.57
CA ASN A 57 -11.83 -6.19 -4.66
C ASN A 57 -11.10 -5.98 -6.01
N PHE A 58 -11.85 -5.62 -7.05
CA PHE A 58 -11.33 -5.26 -8.36
C PHE A 58 -12.09 -4.06 -8.92
N GLY A 59 -11.37 -3.02 -9.38
CA GLY A 59 -11.96 -1.74 -9.79
C GLY A 59 -12.79 -1.75 -11.09
N GLY A 60 -12.85 -2.87 -11.82
CA GLY A 60 -13.72 -3.01 -12.99
C GLY A 60 -13.32 -2.13 -14.18
N MET A 61 -14.32 -1.54 -14.84
CA MET A 61 -14.15 -0.69 -16.02
C MET A 61 -13.95 0.78 -15.61
N THR A 62 -12.77 1.33 -15.88
CA THR A 62 -12.44 2.75 -15.64
C THR A 62 -12.03 3.43 -16.94
N ALA A 63 -11.84 4.76 -16.92
CA ALA A 63 -11.46 5.55 -18.10
C ALA A 63 -10.16 5.07 -18.78
N ASN A 64 -9.24 4.48 -18.01
CA ASN A 64 -8.03 3.83 -18.49
C ASN A 64 -7.64 2.72 -17.49
N ARG A 65 -7.05 1.62 -17.96
CA ARG A 65 -6.62 0.44 -17.16
C ARG A 65 -5.76 0.78 -15.94
N MET A 66 -5.03 1.91 -15.94
CA MET A 66 -4.18 2.36 -14.84
C MET A 66 -4.86 3.37 -13.90
N HIS A 67 -6.12 3.73 -14.18
CA HIS A 67 -6.88 4.71 -13.41
C HIS A 67 -7.64 4.01 -12.28
N PRO A 68 -7.57 4.52 -11.04
CA PRO A 68 -8.34 3.98 -9.92
C PRO A 68 -9.85 4.16 -10.17
N SER A 69 -10.65 3.27 -9.57
CA SER A 69 -12.10 3.44 -9.45
C SER A 69 -12.44 4.21 -8.18
N SER A 70 -13.50 5.03 -8.22
CA SER A 70 -14.09 5.70 -7.06
C SER A 70 -15.29 4.97 -6.47
N ASP A 71 -15.73 3.89 -7.12
CA ASP A 71 -16.85 3.07 -6.65
C ASP A 71 -16.36 2.07 -5.58
N ASP A 72 -17.19 1.86 -4.55
CA ASP A 72 -16.95 0.92 -3.44
C ASP A 72 -17.47 -0.49 -3.74
#